data_AF-A0ABC8CIK2-F1
#
_entry.id   AF-A0ABC8CIK2-F1
#
_cell.length_a   1.000
_cell.length_b   1.000
_cell.length_c   1.000
_cell.angle_alpha   90.00
_cell.angle_beta   90.00
_cell.angle_gamma   90.00
#
_symmetry.space_group_name_H-M   'P 1'
#
loop_
_entity.id
_entity.type
_entity.pdbx_description
1 polymer ?
#
loop_
_entity_poly.entity_id
_entity_poly.type
_entity_poly.pdbx_seq_one_letter_code
_entity_poly.pdbx_strand_id
1 'polypeptide(L)'
;MTIDDHRLQTHARTLARAFAELEQAKHATGQIRDQRTMRPGGRLGPQTPGHDKPVELCIELEERLYDFVCDAKRYIQPERMLPKSWRPMLDWIIFNAWPLATLDVADELDTELTYQTHRINRLLYPAAPRIDRPEPWQTARQVVTLCAAHGHRVTTAQLRQLAHRGIIDTQSAGNRNLYRPSQVLAHLKGTTNA
;
A
#
# COMPACT_ATOMS: atom_id res chain seq x y z
N MET A 1 12.99 -24.88 14.25
CA MET A 1 11.86 -25.80 14.49
C MET A 1 11.56 -26.42 13.13
N THR A 2 11.35 -27.72 12.99
CA THR A 2 11.01 -28.26 11.66
C THR A 2 9.58 -27.85 11.31
N ILE A 3 9.40 -27.08 10.24
CA ILE A 3 8.08 -26.69 9.74
C ILE A 3 7.30 -27.92 9.26
N ASP A 4 5.98 -27.87 9.44
CA ASP A 4 5.06 -28.87 8.92
C ASP A 4 4.94 -28.76 7.39
N ASP A 5 5.08 -29.87 6.67
CA ASP A 5 4.99 -29.91 5.21
C ASP A 5 3.60 -29.48 4.72
N HIS A 6 2.54 -29.79 5.48
CA HIS A 6 1.18 -29.33 5.17
C HIS A 6 1.04 -27.82 5.23
N ARG A 7 1.74 -27.16 6.16
CA ARG A 7 1.75 -25.70 6.27
C ARG A 7 2.42 -25.09 5.04
N LEU A 8 3.58 -25.62 4.64
CA LEU A 8 4.30 -25.14 3.47
C LEU A 8 3.47 -25.28 2.19
N GLN A 9 2.80 -26.43 1.99
CA GLN A 9 1.86 -26.62 0.87
C GLN A 9 0.71 -25.60 0.90
N THR A 10 0.16 -25.34 2.08
CA THR A 10 -0.97 -24.42 2.24
C THR A 10 -0.57 -22.99 1.89
N HIS A 11 0.59 -22.54 2.36
CA HIS A 11 1.10 -21.21 2.04
C HIS A 11 1.46 -21.09 0.56
N ALA A 12 2.10 -22.10 -0.05
CA ALA A 12 2.40 -22.09 -1.48
C ALA A 12 1.12 -22.06 -2.36
N ARG A 13 0.07 -22.82 -2.00
CA ARG A 13 -1.24 -22.77 -2.68
C ARG A 13 -1.91 -21.40 -2.52
N THR A 14 -1.78 -20.80 -1.35
CA THR A 14 -2.34 -19.46 -1.08
C THR A 14 -1.63 -18.41 -1.93
N LEU A 15 -0.31 -18.46 -1.98
CA LEU A 15 0.49 -17.59 -2.83
C LEU A 15 0.18 -17.77 -4.32
N ALA A 16 -0.03 -19.02 -4.78
CA ALA A 16 -0.40 -19.30 -6.16
C ALA A 16 -1.74 -18.66 -6.56
N ARG A 17 -2.71 -18.64 -5.64
CA ARG A 17 -3.98 -17.92 -5.85
C ARG A 17 -3.76 -16.42 -5.93
N ALA A 18 -2.96 -15.85 -5.02
CA ALA A 18 -2.65 -14.42 -5.03
C ALA A 18 -1.93 -13.98 -6.32
N PHE A 19 -0.96 -14.76 -6.82
CA PHE A 19 -0.32 -14.49 -8.11
C PHE A 19 -1.29 -14.59 -9.29
N ALA A 20 -2.23 -15.53 -9.28
CA ALA A 20 -3.24 -15.62 -10.32
C ALA A 20 -4.13 -14.37 -10.37
N GLU A 21 -4.51 -13.82 -9.20
CA GLU A 21 -5.24 -12.55 -9.10
C GLU A 21 -4.37 -11.35 -9.52
N LEU A 22 -3.08 -11.35 -9.17
CA LEU A 22 -2.13 -10.34 -9.63
C LEU A 22 -1.98 -10.33 -11.15
N GLU A 23 -1.93 -11.52 -11.76
CA GLU A 23 -1.85 -11.66 -13.22
C GLU A 23 -3.11 -11.10 -13.91
N GLN A 24 -4.30 -11.37 -13.35
CA GLN A 24 -5.54 -10.74 -13.81
C GLN A 24 -5.46 -9.21 -13.69
N ALA A 25 -4.88 -8.70 -12.60
CA ALA A 25 -4.75 -7.27 -12.34
C ALA A 25 -3.78 -6.57 -13.31
N LYS A 26 -2.76 -7.25 -13.85
CA LYS A 26 -1.87 -6.71 -14.90
C LYS A 26 -2.63 -6.36 -16.18
N HIS A 27 -3.67 -7.15 -16.49
CA HIS A 27 -4.49 -7.00 -17.70
C HIS A 27 -5.81 -6.26 -17.46
N ALA A 28 -6.16 -5.97 -16.22
CA ALA A 28 -7.41 -5.29 -15.88
C ALA A 28 -7.36 -3.79 -16.21
N THR A 29 -8.13 -3.37 -17.21
CA THR A 29 -8.10 -2.00 -17.76
C THR A 29 -8.83 -0.93 -16.91
N GLY A 30 -8.96 -1.04 -15.58
CA GLY A 30 -9.71 0.03 -14.89
C GLY A 30 -10.01 0.01 -13.39
N GLN A 31 -9.34 -0.78 -12.55
CA GLN A 31 -9.69 -0.80 -11.12
C GLN A 31 -8.58 -0.57 -10.11
N ILE A 32 -7.31 -0.59 -10.52
CA ILE A 32 -6.26 -0.20 -9.59
C ILE A 32 -6.33 1.32 -9.48
N ARG A 33 -6.77 1.81 -8.32
CA ARG A 33 -6.71 3.22 -7.94
C ARG A 33 -5.26 3.67 -7.98
N ASP A 34 -4.77 3.98 -9.18
CA ASP A 34 -3.71 4.96 -9.32
C ASP A 34 -4.29 6.24 -8.76
N GLN A 35 -3.84 6.62 -7.56
CA GLN A 35 -3.93 8.00 -7.13
C GLN A 35 -3.46 8.81 -8.33
N ARG A 36 -4.39 9.51 -8.99
CA ARG A 36 -4.07 10.53 -9.97
C ARG A 36 -3.18 11.53 -9.26
N THR A 37 -1.88 11.37 -9.38
CA THR A 37 -0.93 12.44 -9.18
C THR A 37 -1.20 13.39 -10.33
N MET A 38 -2.16 14.29 -10.13
CA MET A 38 -2.45 15.36 -11.06
C MET A 38 -1.14 16.17 -11.17
N ARG A 39 -0.35 15.92 -12.21
CA ARG A 39 0.82 16.76 -12.50
C ARG A 39 0.27 18.13 -12.89
N PRO A 40 0.58 19.20 -12.15
CA PRO A 40 0.27 20.55 -12.59
C PRO A 40 1.22 20.88 -13.74
N GLY A 41 0.79 20.63 -14.98
CA GLY A 41 1.60 20.83 -16.18
C GLY A 41 1.56 19.61 -17.09
N GLY A 42 0.55 19.59 -17.97
CA GLY A 42 0.37 18.55 -18.96
C GLY A 42 1.59 18.38 -19.85
N ARG A 43 2.14 17.16 -19.84
CA ARG A 43 2.73 16.55 -21.02
C ARG A 43 1.97 15.25 -21.25
N LEU A 44 1.06 15.25 -22.22
CA LEU A 44 0.47 14.03 -22.78
C LEU A 44 1.57 13.35 -23.61
N GLY A 45 2.38 12.51 -22.96
CA GLY A 45 3.12 11.47 -23.65
C GLY A 45 2.23 10.23 -23.83
N PRO A 46 2.59 9.30 -24.73
CA PRO A 46 1.89 8.03 -24.83
C PRO A 46 1.88 7.34 -23.46
N GLN A 47 0.68 7.04 -22.95
CA GLN A 47 0.51 6.32 -21.71
C GLN A 47 0.79 4.84 -21.98
N THR A 48 1.77 4.26 -21.27
CA THR A 48 2.14 2.84 -21.40
C THR A 48 0.88 1.97 -21.24
N PRO A 49 0.63 0.99 -22.14
CA PRO A 49 -0.50 0.08 -21.98
C PRO A 49 -0.24 -0.86 -20.80
N GLY A 50 -0.96 -0.67 -19.69
CA GLY A 50 -0.89 -1.53 -18.50
C GLY A 50 -0.78 -0.73 -17.20
N HIS A 51 -1.08 -1.38 -16.08
CA HIS A 51 -0.73 -0.84 -14.77
C HIS A 51 0.72 -1.28 -14.46
N ASP A 52 1.65 -0.33 -14.37
CA ASP A 52 3.07 -0.62 -14.13
C ASP A 52 3.28 -1.35 -12.79
N LYS A 53 2.51 -0.99 -11.74
CA LYS A 53 2.70 -1.52 -10.39
C LYS A 53 2.50 -3.03 -10.24
N PRO A 54 1.40 -3.66 -10.73
CA PRO A 54 1.27 -5.11 -10.75
C PRO A 54 2.38 -5.83 -11.51
N VAL A 55 2.82 -5.24 -12.63
CA VAL A 55 3.87 -5.85 -13.46
C VAL A 55 5.21 -5.81 -12.72
N GLU A 56 5.60 -4.65 -12.20
CA GLU A 56 6.81 -4.47 -11.40
C GLU A 56 6.82 -5.38 -10.16
N LEU A 57 5.70 -5.45 -9.43
CA LEU A 57 5.60 -6.32 -8.25
C LEU A 57 5.69 -7.79 -8.64
N CYS A 58 5.07 -8.22 -9.75
CA CYS A 58 5.15 -9.59 -10.21
C CYS A 58 6.60 -10.00 -10.50
N ILE A 59 7.34 -9.15 -11.23
CA ILE A 59 8.76 -9.38 -11.54
C ILE A 59 9.61 -9.44 -10.26
N GLU A 60 9.44 -8.46 -9.34
CA GLU A 60 10.17 -8.43 -8.05
C GLU A 60 9.98 -9.74 -7.27
N LEU A 61 8.74 -10.21 -7.16
CA LEU A 61 8.40 -11.39 -6.37
C LEU A 61 8.82 -12.69 -7.06
N GLU A 62 8.72 -12.77 -8.40
CA GLU A 62 9.22 -13.92 -9.18
C GLU A 62 10.73 -14.07 -9.06
N GLU A 63 11.50 -12.98 -9.10
CA GLU A 63 12.96 -13.02 -8.92
C GLU A 63 13.34 -13.53 -7.52
N ARG A 64 12.70 -12.99 -6.48
CA ARG A 64 12.93 -13.44 -5.09
C ARG A 64 12.58 -14.92 -4.92
N LEU A 65 11.41 -15.34 -5.43
CA LEU A 65 10.96 -16.72 -5.32
C LEU A 65 11.93 -17.67 -6.05
N TYR A 66 12.47 -17.24 -7.20
CA TYR A 66 13.44 -18.00 -7.96
C TYR A 66 14.72 -18.26 -7.18
N ASP A 67 15.24 -17.28 -6.46
CA ASP A 67 16.46 -17.45 -5.66
C ASP A 67 16.26 -18.50 -4.55
N PHE A 68 15.16 -18.42 -3.80
CA PHE A 68 14.82 -19.42 -2.77
C PHE A 68 14.62 -20.82 -3.36
N VAL A 69 13.89 -20.93 -4.48
CA VAL A 69 13.62 -22.20 -5.13
C VAL A 69 14.91 -22.79 -5.69
N CYS A 70 15.77 -21.99 -6.32
CA CYS A 70 17.05 -22.47 -6.85
C CYS A 70 17.98 -22.96 -5.74
N ASP A 71 18.01 -22.29 -4.59
CA ASP A 71 18.84 -22.74 -3.48
C ASP A 71 18.33 -24.07 -2.91
N ALA A 72 17.04 -24.17 -2.62
CA ALA A 72 16.43 -25.41 -2.13
C ALA A 72 16.51 -26.57 -3.14
N LYS A 73 16.35 -26.27 -4.43
CA LYS A 73 16.42 -27.23 -5.53
C LYS A 73 17.78 -27.94 -5.60
N ARG A 74 18.88 -27.28 -5.22
CA ARG A 74 20.23 -27.89 -5.19
C ARG A 74 20.28 -29.14 -4.31
N TYR A 75 19.47 -29.19 -3.25
CA TYR A 75 19.45 -30.30 -2.30
C TYR A 75 18.45 -31.39 -2.68
N ILE A 76 17.38 -31.05 -3.42
CA ILE A 76 16.27 -31.97 -3.70
C ILE A 76 16.34 -32.54 -5.12
N GLN A 77 16.49 -31.69 -6.14
CA GLN A 77 16.44 -32.05 -7.57
C GLN A 77 17.37 -31.17 -8.42
N PRO A 78 18.70 -31.29 -8.29
CA PRO A 78 19.66 -30.34 -8.88
C PRO A 78 19.59 -30.25 -10.42
N GLU A 79 19.25 -31.36 -11.10
CA GLU A 79 19.20 -31.43 -12.56
C GLU A 79 17.97 -30.74 -13.17
N ARG A 80 16.90 -30.50 -12.39
CA ARG A 80 15.64 -29.98 -12.92
C ARG A 80 15.73 -28.51 -13.29
N MET A 81 15.64 -28.15 -14.56
CA MET A 81 15.53 -26.73 -14.94
C MET A 81 14.15 -26.18 -14.57
N LEU A 82 14.11 -25.05 -13.84
CA LEU A 82 12.89 -24.34 -13.50
C LEU A 82 12.91 -22.97 -14.17
N PRO A 83 11.85 -22.57 -14.89
CA PRO A 83 11.76 -21.23 -15.46
C PRO A 83 11.56 -20.19 -14.36
N LYS A 84 11.99 -18.95 -14.61
CA LYS A 84 11.70 -17.78 -13.78
C LYS A 84 10.24 -17.34 -13.96
N SER A 85 9.31 -18.17 -13.49
CA SER A 85 7.89 -17.87 -13.48
C SER A 85 7.26 -18.44 -12.21
N TRP A 86 6.37 -17.67 -11.58
CA TRP A 86 5.78 -18.03 -10.29
C TRP A 86 5.13 -19.42 -10.31
N ARG A 87 4.42 -19.75 -11.41
CA ARG A 87 3.57 -20.94 -11.44
C ARG A 87 4.36 -22.25 -11.38
N PRO A 88 5.34 -22.51 -12.27
CA PRO A 88 6.17 -23.71 -12.17
C PRO A 88 6.96 -23.81 -10.87
N MET A 89 7.37 -22.66 -10.29
CA MET A 89 8.09 -22.61 -9.02
C MET A 89 7.21 -23.00 -7.84
N LEU A 90 5.99 -22.45 -7.75
CA LEU A 90 5.04 -22.81 -6.69
C LEU A 90 4.54 -24.24 -6.84
N ASP A 91 4.30 -24.72 -8.07
CA ASP A 91 3.96 -26.12 -8.32
C ASP A 91 5.08 -27.06 -7.85
N TRP A 92 6.34 -26.67 -8.07
CA TRP A 92 7.50 -27.42 -7.57
C TRP A 92 7.56 -27.43 -6.04
N ILE A 93 7.31 -26.29 -5.38
CA ILE A 93 7.26 -26.22 -3.90
C ILE A 93 6.15 -27.11 -3.35
N ILE A 94 4.95 -27.06 -3.93
CA ILE A 94 3.80 -27.86 -3.48
C ILE A 94 4.11 -29.35 -3.59
N PHE A 95 4.72 -29.77 -4.71
CA PHE A 95 5.09 -31.16 -4.91
C PHE A 95 6.21 -31.63 -3.97
N ASN A 96 7.20 -30.77 -3.71
CA ASN A 96 8.38 -31.09 -2.89
C ASN A 96 8.25 -30.58 -1.45
N ALA A 97 7.03 -30.35 -0.94
CA ALA A 97 6.88 -29.74 0.39
C ALA A 97 7.46 -30.60 1.52
N TRP A 98 7.32 -31.92 1.43
CA TRP A 98 7.91 -32.85 2.41
C TRP A 98 9.45 -32.77 2.47
N PRO A 99 10.20 -32.94 1.36
CA PRO A 99 11.66 -32.79 1.41
C PRO A 99 12.11 -31.34 1.66
N LEU A 100 11.31 -30.33 1.31
CA LEU A 100 11.59 -28.94 1.66
C LEU A 100 11.51 -28.69 3.17
N ALA A 101 10.51 -29.27 3.83
CA ALA A 101 10.31 -29.12 5.28
C ALA A 101 11.45 -29.70 6.13
N THR A 102 12.28 -30.58 5.55
CA THR A 102 13.46 -31.15 6.21
C THR A 102 14.74 -30.33 6.02
N LEU A 103 14.71 -29.28 5.19
CA LEU A 103 15.88 -28.41 4.98
C LEU A 103 15.92 -27.30 6.04
N ASP A 104 17.13 -26.84 6.37
CA ASP A 104 17.33 -25.74 7.32
C ASP A 104 16.71 -24.41 6.85
N VAL A 105 16.53 -24.25 5.53
CA VAL A 105 15.93 -23.06 4.90
C VAL A 105 14.40 -23.07 4.90
N ALA A 106 13.74 -24.11 5.43
CA ALA A 106 12.28 -24.25 5.39
C ALA A 106 11.56 -23.08 6.07
N ASP A 107 12.07 -22.63 7.23
CA ASP A 107 11.53 -21.51 8.00
C ASP A 107 11.60 -20.18 7.21
N GLU A 108 12.70 -19.97 6.50
CA GLU A 108 12.90 -18.78 5.66
C GLU A 108 12.00 -18.80 4.43
N LEU A 109 11.86 -19.96 3.78
CA LEU A 109 10.95 -20.14 2.66
C LEU A 109 9.49 -19.88 3.07
N ASP A 110 9.03 -20.44 4.19
CA ASP A 110 7.66 -20.20 4.70
C ASP A 110 7.38 -18.73 4.98
N THR A 111 8.38 -18.05 5.56
CA THR A 111 8.34 -16.61 5.81
C THR A 111 8.25 -15.82 4.51
N GLU A 112 9.04 -16.18 3.50
CA GLU A 112 8.98 -15.55 2.18
C GLU A 112 7.62 -15.78 1.52
N LEU A 113 7.07 -17.00 1.51
CA LEU A 113 5.76 -17.29 0.92
C LEU A 113 4.65 -16.42 1.53
N THR A 114 4.69 -16.26 2.86
CA THR A 114 3.75 -15.42 3.60
C THR A 114 3.97 -13.93 3.30
N TYR A 115 5.21 -13.48 3.25
CA TYR A 115 5.59 -12.11 2.90
C TYR A 115 5.09 -11.73 1.50
N GLN A 116 5.34 -12.58 0.49
CA GLN A 116 4.89 -12.33 -0.88
C GLN A 116 3.36 -12.28 -0.96
N THR A 117 2.67 -13.22 -0.29
CA THR A 117 1.20 -13.21 -0.21
C THR A 117 0.68 -11.89 0.36
N HIS A 118 1.27 -11.41 1.46
CA HIS A 118 0.91 -10.15 2.07
C HIS A 118 1.19 -8.95 1.15
N ARG A 119 2.32 -8.94 0.42
CA ARG A 119 2.66 -7.88 -0.53
C ARG A 119 1.65 -7.79 -1.67
N ILE A 120 1.26 -8.93 -2.25
CA ILE A 120 0.25 -8.99 -3.30
C ILE A 120 -1.10 -8.51 -2.76
N ASN A 121 -1.55 -9.04 -1.62
CA ASN A 121 -2.83 -8.66 -1.01
C ASN A 121 -2.90 -7.18 -0.67
N ARG A 122 -1.79 -6.57 -0.21
CA ARG A 122 -1.74 -5.13 0.07
C ARG A 122 -1.93 -4.28 -1.19
N LEU A 123 -1.49 -4.76 -2.34
CA LEU A 123 -1.68 -4.07 -3.62
C LEU A 123 -3.12 -4.25 -4.14
N LEU A 124 -3.62 -5.49 -4.13
CA LEU A 124 -4.94 -5.84 -4.70
C LEU A 124 -6.10 -5.39 -3.81
N TYR A 125 -5.93 -5.46 -2.49
CA TYR A 125 -6.93 -5.15 -1.49
C TYR A 125 -6.43 -4.05 -0.55
N PRO A 126 -6.22 -2.82 -1.07
CA PRO A 126 -5.79 -1.73 -0.22
C PRO A 126 -6.83 -1.51 0.87
N ALA A 127 -6.37 -1.45 2.13
CA ALA A 127 -7.24 -1.15 3.25
C ALA A 127 -8.04 0.13 2.96
N ALA A 128 -9.33 0.12 3.29
CA ALA A 128 -10.16 1.30 3.18
C ALA A 128 -9.47 2.46 3.93
N PRO A 129 -9.46 3.68 3.37
CA PRO A 129 -8.90 4.83 4.07
C PRO A 129 -9.58 4.93 5.44
N ARG A 130 -8.80 4.98 6.52
CA ARG A 130 -9.33 5.12 7.89
C ARG A 130 -10.18 6.40 7.95
N ILE A 131 -11.49 6.26 7.99
CA ILE A 131 -12.46 7.36 8.02
C ILE A 131 -12.47 8.04 9.40
N ASP A 132 -12.14 7.28 10.46
CA ASP A 132 -12.21 7.74 11.86
C ASP A 132 -10.93 8.45 12.34
N ARG A 133 -10.11 9.01 11.44
CA ARG A 133 -8.97 9.81 11.88
C ARG A 133 -9.51 11.17 12.37
N PRO A 134 -9.22 11.59 13.61
CA PRO A 134 -9.57 12.93 14.05
C PRO A 134 -8.95 13.94 13.09
N GLU A 135 -9.71 14.97 12.73
CA GLU A 135 -9.26 15.99 11.79
C GLU A 135 -7.88 16.51 12.21
N PRO A 136 -6.88 16.52 11.30
CA PRO A 136 -5.55 16.98 11.64
C PRO A 136 -5.58 18.49 11.93
N TRP A 137 -4.95 18.88 13.03
CA TRP A 137 -4.70 20.29 13.35
C TRP A 137 -3.71 20.87 12.34
N GLN A 138 -4.06 22.03 11.77
CA GLN A 138 -3.29 22.67 10.69
C GLN A 138 -2.77 24.04 11.08
N THR A 139 -1.66 24.44 10.48
CA THR A 139 -1.10 25.79 10.68
C THR A 139 -2.00 26.86 10.06
N ALA A 140 -1.92 28.10 10.58
CA ALA A 140 -2.69 29.23 10.05
C ALA A 140 -2.54 29.41 8.53
N ARG A 141 -1.34 29.18 7.98
CA ARG A 141 -1.09 29.31 6.52
C ARG A 141 -1.89 28.27 5.73
N GLN A 142 -1.85 27.01 6.17
CA GLN A 142 -2.59 25.92 5.51
C GLN A 142 -4.10 26.16 5.56
N VAL A 143 -4.61 26.61 6.71
CA VAL A 143 -6.04 26.93 6.87
C VAL A 143 -6.45 28.10 5.99
N VAL A 144 -5.64 29.15 5.86
CA VAL A 144 -5.92 30.26 4.93
C VAL A 144 -5.98 29.79 3.49
N THR A 145 -5.02 28.97 3.05
CA THR A 145 -5.02 28.38 1.70
C THR A 145 -6.28 27.55 1.47
N LEU A 146 -6.69 26.76 2.46
CA LEU A 146 -7.89 25.94 2.39
C LEU A 146 -9.17 26.80 2.34
N CYS A 147 -9.26 27.85 3.17
CA CYS A 147 -10.37 28.81 3.13
C CYS A 147 -10.49 29.50 1.77
N ALA A 148 -9.37 29.90 1.18
CA ALA A 148 -9.32 30.51 -0.15
C ALA A 148 -9.82 29.56 -1.25
N ALA A 149 -9.45 28.27 -1.17
CA ALA A 149 -9.97 27.23 -2.08
C ALA A 149 -11.50 27.04 -1.94
N HIS A 150 -12.05 27.30 -0.76
CA HIS A 150 -13.50 27.32 -0.52
C HIS A 150 -14.17 28.68 -0.78
N GLY A 151 -13.46 29.64 -1.38
CA GLY A 151 -14.01 30.95 -1.75
C GLY A 151 -14.01 32.01 -0.65
N HIS A 152 -13.45 31.72 0.53
CA HIS A 152 -13.38 32.66 1.65
C HIS A 152 -12.02 33.35 1.72
N ARG A 153 -12.02 34.68 1.78
CA ARG A 153 -10.80 35.48 1.98
C ARG A 153 -10.55 35.69 3.47
N VAL A 154 -9.61 34.94 4.03
CA VAL A 154 -9.22 35.02 5.45
C VAL A 154 -7.73 35.24 5.56
N THR A 155 -7.31 36.07 6.51
CA THR A 155 -5.91 36.33 6.84
C THR A 155 -5.49 35.60 8.11
N THR A 156 -4.19 35.37 8.29
CA THR A 156 -3.68 34.73 9.51
C THR A 156 -3.93 35.57 10.77
N ALA A 157 -4.01 36.90 10.65
CA ALA A 157 -4.38 37.79 11.75
C ALA A 157 -5.84 37.59 12.19
N GLN A 158 -6.76 37.43 11.23
CA GLN A 158 -8.16 37.13 11.53
C GLN A 158 -8.32 35.79 12.24
N LEU A 159 -7.58 34.75 11.83
CA LEU A 159 -7.59 33.46 12.54
C LEU A 159 -7.12 33.60 14.00
N ARG A 160 -6.05 34.36 14.25
CA ARG A 160 -5.59 34.64 15.61
C ARG A 160 -6.63 35.39 16.43
N GLN A 161 -7.33 36.33 15.82
CA GLN A 161 -8.38 37.10 16.47
C GLN A 161 -9.60 36.25 16.80
N LEU A 162 -10.02 35.36 15.89
CA LEU A 162 -11.12 34.41 16.13
C LEU A 162 -10.77 33.45 17.27
N ALA A 163 -9.54 32.96 17.32
CA ALA A 163 -9.04 32.13 18.41
C ALA A 163 -8.99 32.89 19.73
N HIS A 164 -8.51 34.12 19.73
CA HIS A 164 -8.46 34.97 20.93
C HIS A 164 -9.87 35.25 21.49
N ARG A 165 -10.87 35.33 20.62
CA ARG A 165 -12.29 35.48 20.99
C ARG A 165 -12.96 34.16 21.43
N GLY A 166 -12.25 33.03 21.40
CA GLY A 166 -12.79 31.71 21.76
C GLY A 166 -13.80 31.14 20.76
N ILE A 167 -13.86 31.68 19.54
CA ILE A 167 -14.82 31.23 18.49
C ILE A 167 -14.32 29.95 17.80
N ILE A 168 -13.00 29.80 17.69
CA ILE A 168 -12.35 28.64 17.10
C ILE A 168 -11.32 28.06 18.06
N ASP A 169 -11.19 26.74 18.06
CA ASP A 169 -10.25 26.05 18.94
C ASP A 169 -8.82 26.23 18.43
N THR A 170 -7.89 26.28 19.38
CA THR A 170 -6.47 26.29 19.06
C THR A 170 -5.70 25.25 19.86
N GLN A 171 -4.70 24.66 19.21
CA GLN A 171 -3.71 23.82 19.87
C GLN A 171 -2.34 24.46 19.72
N SER A 172 -1.58 24.56 20.81
CA SER A 172 -0.19 25.01 20.74
C SER A 172 0.71 23.87 20.28
N ALA A 173 1.55 24.14 19.28
CA ALA A 173 2.62 23.27 18.82
C ALA A 173 3.93 24.08 18.82
N GLY A 174 4.57 24.15 19.99
CA GLY A 174 5.76 24.98 20.21
C GLY A 174 5.42 26.47 20.09
N ASN A 175 6.10 27.19 19.20
CA ASN A 175 5.87 28.63 18.98
C ASN A 175 4.78 28.94 17.93
N ARG A 176 3.91 27.98 17.63
CA ARG A 176 2.88 28.11 16.59
C ARG A 176 1.53 27.60 17.11
N ASN A 177 0.48 28.33 16.76
CA ASN A 177 -0.89 27.89 16.97
C ASN A 177 -1.35 27.07 15.76
N LEU A 178 -1.99 25.95 16.05
CA LEU A 178 -2.70 25.11 15.10
C LEU A 178 -4.21 25.30 15.30
N TYR A 179 -4.95 25.09 14.22
CA TYR A 179 -6.40 25.32 14.14
C TYR A 179 -7.07 24.12 13.47
N ARG A 180 -8.36 23.92 13.74
CA ARG A 180 -9.20 22.94 13.05
C ARG A 180 -9.82 23.56 11.80
N PRO A 181 -9.47 23.11 10.58
CA PRO A 181 -10.03 23.67 9.34
C PRO A 181 -11.56 23.63 9.26
N SER A 182 -12.19 22.54 9.71
CA SER A 182 -13.64 22.36 9.68
C SER A 182 -14.38 23.41 10.51
N GLN A 183 -13.89 23.71 11.71
CA GLN A 183 -14.48 24.71 12.61
C GLN A 183 -14.36 26.12 12.03
N VAL A 184 -13.21 26.45 11.43
CA VAL A 184 -13.00 27.73 10.75
C VAL A 184 -13.95 27.87 9.55
N LEU A 185 -14.06 26.84 8.72
CA LEU A 185 -14.98 26.87 7.58
C LEU A 185 -16.45 26.92 8.02
N ALA A 186 -16.84 26.22 9.07
CA ALA A 186 -18.20 26.25 9.61
C ALA A 186 -18.57 27.66 10.09
N HIS A 187 -17.64 28.35 10.76
CA HIS A 187 -17.82 29.73 11.17
C HIS A 187 -17.97 30.68 9.99
N LEU A 188 -17.14 30.54 8.95
CA LEU A 188 -17.21 31.37 7.75
C LEU A 188 -18.47 31.14 6.92
N LYS A 189 -19.07 29.95 7.02
CA LYS A 189 -20.37 29.61 6.41
C LYS A 189 -21.57 30.02 7.25
N GLY A 190 -21.35 30.59 8.44
CA GLY A 190 -22.43 30.97 9.37
C GLY A 190 -23.13 29.77 10.02
N THR A 191 -22.50 28.60 10.06
CA THR A 191 -23.10 27.33 10.52
C THR A 191 -22.63 26.95 11.93
N THR A 192 -22.04 27.87 12.69
CA THR A 192 -21.64 27.59 14.08
C THR A 192 -22.89 27.62 14.96
N ASN A 193 -23.37 26.44 15.36
CA ASN A 193 -24.27 26.32 16.51
C ASN A 193 -23.54 26.83 17.75
N ALA A 194 -24.23 27.68 18.51
CA ALA A 194 -23.86 28.09 19.86
C ALA A 194 -23.78 26.89 20.81
#